data_AF-A0A959KMA4-F1
#
_entry.id   AF-A0A959KMA4-F1
#
_cell.length_a   1.000
_cell.length_b   1.000
_cell.length_c   1.000
_cell.angle_alpha   90.00
_cell.angle_beta   90.00
_cell.angle_gamma   90.00
#
_symmetry.space_group_name_H-M   'P 1'
#
loop_
_entity.id
_entity.type
_entity.pdbx_description
1 polymer ?
#
loop_
_entity_poly.entity_id
_entity_poly.type
_entity_poly.pdbx_seq_one_letter_code
_entity_poly.pdbx_strand_id
1 'polypeptide(L)' 'MRILHLTDLHIGEEGEDTYGVDVRANFLDILSKIPLMQPDLLVVTGDLCFRDGQE' A
#
# COMPACT_ATOMS: atom_id res chain seq x y z
N MET A 1 12.27 -10.35 -16.00
CA MET A 1 12.08 -9.14 -15.18
C MET A 1 10.59 -8.92 -14.97
N ARG A 2 10.12 -9.11 -13.74
CA ARG A 2 8.76 -8.93 -13.28
C ARG A 2 8.71 -7.72 -12.37
N ILE A 3 7.91 -6.74 -12.72
CA ILE A 3 7.70 -5.53 -11.93
C ILE A 3 6.32 -5.62 -11.30
N LEU A 4 6.24 -5.48 -9.98
CA LEU A 4 4.98 -5.25 -9.28
C LEU A 4 4.83 -3.74 -9.08
N HIS A 5 3.67 -3.20 -9.43
CA HIS A 5 3.41 -1.77 -9.33
C HIS A 5 2.17 -1.54 -8.48
N LEU A 6 2.32 -0.73 -7.42
CA LEU A 6 1.25 -0.25 -6.55
C LEU A 6 1.14 1.27 -6.72
N THR A 7 -0.09 1.79 -6.79
CA THR A 7 -0.35 3.24 -6.92
C THR A 7 -1.53 3.66 -6.07
N ASP A 8 -1.53 4.92 -5.64
CA ASP A 8 -2.64 5.60 -4.95
C ASP A 8 -3.18 4.78 -3.78
N LEU A 9 -2.25 4.36 -2.92
CA LEU A 9 -2.52 3.49 -1.80
C LEU A 9 -3.31 4.17 -0.71
N HIS A 10 -3.17 5.50 -0.54
CA HIS A 10 -3.90 6.29 0.45
C HIS A 10 -3.97 5.62 1.84
N ILE A 11 -2.81 5.19 2.36
CA ILE A 11 -2.73 4.46 3.64
C ILE A 11 -3.01 5.43 4.78
N GLY A 12 -4.06 5.13 5.56
CA GLY A 12 -4.39 5.84 6.79
C GLY A 12 -3.56 5.38 8.00
N GLU A 13 -3.77 6.04 9.12
CA GLU A 13 -3.18 5.69 10.41
C GLU A 13 -3.67 4.33 10.94
N GLU A 14 -3.03 3.82 11.99
CA GLU A 14 -3.47 2.57 12.62
C GLU A 14 -4.90 2.70 13.18
N GLY A 15 -5.80 1.83 12.70
CA GLY A 15 -7.22 1.87 13.05
C GLY A 15 -8.01 3.00 12.39
N GLU A 16 -7.39 3.80 11.50
CA GLU A 16 -8.11 4.80 10.72
C GLU A 16 -8.96 4.10 9.66
N ASP A 17 -10.26 4.32 9.76
CA ASP A 17 -11.21 3.89 8.76
C ASP A 17 -11.28 4.93 7.63
N THR A 18 -10.85 4.54 6.43
CA THR A 18 -10.97 5.38 5.23
C THR A 18 -12.27 5.04 4.52
N TYR A 19 -13.37 5.70 4.93
CA TYR A 19 -14.71 5.52 4.35
C TYR A 19 -15.27 4.08 4.43
N GLY A 20 -15.09 3.39 5.55
CA GLY A 20 -15.54 2.00 5.74
C GLY A 20 -14.56 0.95 5.23
N VAL A 21 -13.34 1.35 4.86
CA VAL A 21 -12.28 0.47 4.37
C VAL A 21 -11.02 0.65 5.21
N ASP A 22 -10.54 -0.46 5.78
CA ASP A 22 -9.21 -0.56 6.37
C ASP A 22 -8.17 -0.75 5.26
N VAL A 23 -7.78 0.38 4.65
CA VAL A 23 -6.80 0.42 3.56
C VAL A 23 -5.43 -0.08 4.02
N ARG A 24 -5.07 0.16 5.28
CA ARG A 24 -3.82 -0.34 5.86
C ARG A 24 -3.79 -1.87 5.89
N ALA A 25 -4.87 -2.52 6.34
CA ALA A 25 -4.97 -3.98 6.34
C ALA A 25 -4.88 -4.55 4.92
N ASN A 26 -5.53 -3.92 3.93
CA ASN A 26 -5.42 -4.32 2.53
C ASN A 26 -3.97 -4.23 2.02
N PHE A 27 -3.28 -3.13 2.34
CA PHE A 27 -1.88 -2.97 1.97
C PHE A 27 -0.99 -4.04 2.59
N LEU A 28 -1.16 -4.35 3.88
CA LEU A 28 -0.42 -5.40 4.58
C LEU A 28 -0.71 -6.79 4.01
N ASP A 29 -1.96 -7.09 3.66
CA ASP A 29 -2.34 -8.34 2.99
C ASP A 29 -1.65 -8.46 1.62
N ILE A 30 -1.63 -7.40 0.81
CA ILE A 30 -0.90 -7.36 -0.46
C ILE A 30 0.59 -7.62 -0.22
N LEU A 31 1.22 -6.89 0.70
CA LEU A 31 2.64 -7.04 1.03
C LEU A 31 3.00 -8.49 1.39
N SER A 32 2.13 -9.19 2.13
CA SER A 32 2.33 -10.59 2.50
C SER A 32 2.37 -11.54 1.29
N LYS A 33 1.72 -11.18 0.19
CA LYS A 33 1.61 -11.97 -1.05
C LYS A 33 2.72 -11.65 -2.04
N ILE A 34 3.39 -10.49 -1.93
CA ILE A 34 4.46 -10.07 -2.86
C ILE A 34 5.57 -11.11 -3.01
N PRO A 35 6.12 -11.72 -1.93
CA PRO A 35 7.18 -12.70 -2.06
C PRO A 35 6.79 -13.93 -2.89
N LEU A 36 5.51 -14.34 -2.84
CA LEU A 36 5.00 -15.48 -3.61
C LEU A 36 5.04 -15.23 -5.12
N MET A 37 4.96 -13.96 -5.52
CA MET A 37 5.00 -13.53 -6.92
C MET A 37 6.44 -13.37 -7.44
N GLN A 38 7.46 -13.39 -6.58
CA GLN A 38 8.88 -13.22 -6.94
C GLN A 38 9.12 -12.09 -7.96
N PRO A 39 8.68 -10.84 -7.68
CA PRO A 39 9.02 -9.72 -8.55
C PRO A 39 10.51 -9.37 -8.41
N ASP A 40 11.10 -8.90 -9.50
CA ASP A 40 12.46 -8.35 -9.52
C ASP A 40 12.49 -6.90 -8.99
N LEU A 41 11.34 -6.20 -9.06
CA LEU A 41 11.20 -4.83 -8.60
C LEU A 41 9.78 -4.56 -8.11
N LEU A 42 9.64 -3.92 -6.95
CA LEU A 42 8.42 -3.30 -6.48
C LEU A 42 8.52 -1.79 -6.75
N VAL A 43 7.56 -1.25 -7.50
CA VAL A 43 7.42 0.18 -7.75
C VAL A 43 6.19 0.67 -7.01
N VAL A 44 6.34 1.76 -6.26
CA VAL A 44 5.24 2.46 -5.62
C VAL A 44 5.17 3.87 -6.20
N THR A 45 4.01 4.26 -6.70
CA THR A 45 3.74 5.62 -7.23
C THR A 45 2.47 6.19 -6.64
N GLY A 46 2.12 7.42 -7.03
CA GLY A 46 0.90 8.07 -6.55
C GLY A 46 0.99 8.38 -5.06
N ASP A 47 -0.18 8.51 -4.43
CA ASP A 47 -0.26 8.92 -3.03
C ASP A 47 -0.15 7.72 -2.09
N LEU A 48 0.99 7.64 -1.40
CA LEU A 48 1.25 6.58 -0.42
C LEU A 48 0.37 6.76 0.83
N CYS A 49 0.29 7.98 1.34
CA CYS A 49 -0.43 8.31 2.57
C CYS A 49 -1.82 8.86 2.25
N PHE A 50 -2.80 8.57 3.11
CA PHE A 50 -4.14 9.15 3.00
C PHE A 50 -4.16 10.65 3.27
N ARG A 51 -3.27 11.09 4.17
CA ARG A 51 -3.10 12.47 4.59
C ARG A 51 -1.62 12.86 4.57
N ASP A 52 -1.38 14.16 4.62
CA ASP A 52 -0.04 14.73 4.69
C ASP A 52 0.70 14.24 5.94
N GLY A 53 2.02 14.03 5.81
CA GLY A 53 2.88 13.68 6.94
C GLY A 53 2.89 14.78 8.00
N GLN A 54 2.99 14.40 9.26
CA GLN A 54 3.14 15.36 10.36
C GLN A 54 4.58 15.92 10.40
N GLU A 55 4.72 17.23 10.62
CA GLU A 55 6.00 17.91 10.89
C GLU A 55 6.60 17.54 12.26
#